data_AF-A0A382NAQ4-F1
#
_entry.id   AF-A0A382NAQ4-F1
#
_cell.length_a   1.000
_cell.length_b   1.000
_cell.length_c   1.000
_cell.angle_alpha   90.00
_cell.angle_beta   90.00
_cell.angle_gamma   90.00
#
_symmetry.space_group_name_H-M   'P 1'
#
loop_
_entity.id
_entity.type
_entity.pdbx_description
1 polymer ?
#
loop_
_entity_poly.entity_id
_entity_poly.type
_entity_poly.pdbx_seq_one_letter_code
_entity_poly.pdbx_strand_id
1 'polypeptide(L)' 'MRNKGDNFRTIWQKPNYPEVVQIIDQRRLPHEYVIHDLKS' A
#
# COMPACT_ATOMS: atom_id res chain seq x y z
N MET A 1 -15.49 -21.19 -0.42
CA MET A 1 -14.44 -20.84 0.57
C MET A 1 -13.67 -19.65 0.04
N ARG A 2 -13.70 -18.49 0.71
CA ARG A 2 -12.88 -17.34 0.33
C ARG A 2 -11.48 -17.64 0.86
N ASN A 3 -10.54 -17.98 -0.02
CA ASN A 3 -9.13 -18.07 0.33
C ASN A 3 -8.77 -16.73 0.98
N LYS A 4 -8.58 -16.73 2.30
CA LYS A 4 -7.90 -15.63 2.99
C LYS A 4 -6.42 -15.78 2.62
N GLY A 5 -6.08 -15.55 1.35
CA GLY A 5 -4.72 -15.14 1.03
C GLY A 5 -4.45 -13.96 1.94
N ASP A 6 -3.38 -14.06 2.73
CA ASP A 6 -2.98 -13.05 3.71
C ASP A 6 -3.21 -11.66 3.16
N ASN A 7 -3.69 -10.71 3.97
CA ASN A 7 -4.12 -9.36 3.58
C ASN A 7 -3.01 -8.55 2.88
N PHE A 8 -2.58 -8.97 1.71
CA PHE A 8 -1.58 -8.33 0.91
C PHE A 8 -2.27 -7.18 0.21
N ARG A 9 -2.02 -5.98 0.73
CA ARG A 9 -2.54 -4.74 0.19
C ARG A 9 -1.36 -3.98 -0.40
N THR A 10 -1.51 -3.56 -1.64
CA THR A 10 -0.57 -2.63 -2.30
C THR A 10 -0.96 -1.17 -2.09
N ILE A 11 -2.16 -0.94 -1.53
CA ILE A 11 -2.73 0.37 -1.23
C ILE A 11 -3.56 0.30 0.07
N TRP A 12 -3.38 1.27 0.96
CA TRP A 12 -4.15 1.39 2.21
C TRP A 12 -4.14 2.83 2.73
N GLN A 13 -5.09 3.18 3.60
CA GLN A 13 -5.05 4.45 4.32
C GLN A 13 -4.02 4.39 5.45
N LYS A 14 -3.27 5.48 5.64
CA LYS A 14 -2.29 5.58 6.72
C LYS A 14 -3.02 5.58 8.07
N PRO A 15 -2.64 4.70 9.02
CA PRO A 15 -3.23 4.72 10.35
C PRO A 15 -3.04 6.09 11.00
N ASN A 16 -4.10 6.61 11.63
CA ASN A 16 -4.18 7.94 12.26
C ASN A 16 -4.17 9.15 11.32
N TYR A 17 -4.05 8.94 10.00
CA TYR A 17 -4.08 10.00 8.98
C TYR A 17 -4.98 9.58 7.82
N PRO A 18 -6.32 9.60 8.02
CA PRO A 18 -7.28 9.08 7.03
C PRO A 18 -7.26 9.84 5.69
N GLU A 19 -6.71 11.06 5.68
CA GLU A 19 -6.50 11.87 4.48
C GLU A 19 -5.29 11.40 3.64
N VAL A 20 -4.46 10.51 4.17
CA VAL A 20 -3.25 10.02 3.52
C VAL A 20 -3.45 8.60 3.02
N VAL A 21 -3.24 8.41 1.72
CA VAL A 21 -3.23 7.09 1.08
C VAL A 21 -1.78 6.65 0.91
N GLN A 22 -1.45 5.45 1.39
CA GLN A 22 -0.16 4.82 1.19
C GLN A 22 -0.24 3.81 0.04
N ILE A 23 0.75 3.84 -0.86
CA ILE A 23 0.90 2.87 -1.96
C ILE A 23 2.28 2.25 -1.99
N ILE A 24 2.39 1.00 -2.44
CA ILE A 24 3.67 0.41 -2.85
C ILE A 24 4.02 0.91 -4.26
N ASP A 25 5.21 1.48 -4.47
CA ASP A 25 5.70 1.88 -5.79
C ASP A 25 6.06 0.67 -6.65
N GLN A 26 5.07 0.14 -7.38
CA GLN A 26 5.26 -1.06 -8.19
C GLN A 26 6.28 -0.88 -9.33
N ARG A 27 6.63 0.35 -9.72
CA ARG A 27 7.66 0.60 -10.76
C ARG A 27 9.07 0.26 -10.29
N ARG A 28 9.28 0.26 -8.97
CA ARG A 28 10.58 -0.05 -8.34
C ARG A 28 10.72 -1.52 -7.97
N LEU A 29 9.60 -2.24 -7.91
CA LEU A 29 9.63 -3.69 -7.74
C LEU A 29 10.22 -4.37 -8.98
N PRO A 30 10.94 -5.50 -8.82
CA PRO A 30 11.22 -6.20 -7.56
C PRO A 30 12.47 -5.68 -6.83
N HIS A 31 13.18 -4.69 -7.38
CA HIS A 31 14.50 -4.29 -6.90
C HIS A 31 14.44 -3.46 -5.61
N GLU A 32 13.38 -2.68 -5.41
CA GLU A 32 13.23 -1.81 -4.25
C GLU A 32 11.78 -1.74 -3.78
N TYR A 33 11.57 -1.94 -2.47
CA TYR A 33 10.26 -1.83 -1.82
C TYR A 33 10.09 -0.44 -1.21
N VAL A 34 9.35 0.43 -1.90
CA VAL A 34 9.13 1.83 -1.49
C VAL A 34 7.65 2.10 -1.28
N ILE A 35 7.30 2.76 -0.17
CA ILE A 35 5.93 3.21 0.13
C ILE A 35 5.85 4.72 -0.08
N HIS A 36 4.86 5.19 -0.83
CA HIS A 36 4.58 6.63 -1.01
C HIS A 36 3.30 7.05 -0.29
N ASP A 37 3.34 8.22 0.33
CA ASP A 37 2.18 8.92 0.88
C ASP A 37 1.60 9.87 -0.18
N LEU A 38 0.33 9.66 -0.55
CA LEU A 38 -0.41 10.52 -1.48
C LEU A 38 -1.40 11.40 -0.70
N LYS A 39 -1.47 12.68 -1.09
CA LYS A 39 -2.40 13.71 -0.56
C LYS A 39 -2.91 14.56 -1.74
N SER A 40 -4.07 15.23 -1.58
CA SER A 40 -4.64 16.16 -2.58
C SER A 40 -4.00 17.55 -2.51
#